data_AF-A0A0U1NMK6-F1
#
_entry.id   AF-A0A0U1NMK6-F1
#
_cell.length_a   1.000
_cell.length_b   1.000
_cell.length_c   1.000
_cell.angle_alpha   90.00
_cell.angle_beta   90.00
_cell.angle_gamma   90.00
#
_symmetry.space_group_name_H-M   'P 1'
#
loop_
_entity.id
_entity.type
_entity.pdbx_description
1 polymer ?
#
loop_
_entity_poly.entity_id
_entity_poly.type
_entity_poly.pdbx_seq_one_letter_code
_entity_poly.pdbx_strand_id
1 'polypeptide(L)'
;MTLYMVRHGPTHAKNMVGHADIPADLSDTAALKRLSEYLPDVPVISSDLVRASATADAIQANRTRLPHDQGLREIDFGDWDLKRFDEIEDQDHIRQYWENPGSIAPPNGESWNAVYRRVTASIDALRPHGDLIVVCHFGVILTQVQRALGISAYEAFGHRIDNLSVTHIDDEAAPVINFCP
;
A
#
# COMPACT_ATOMS: atom_id res chain seq x y z
N MET A 1 3.79 0.69 18.57
CA MET A 1 3.34 -0.39 17.67
C MET A 1 4.23 -0.35 16.46
N THR A 2 4.63 -1.52 15.99
CA THR A 2 5.46 -1.68 14.81
C THR A 2 4.64 -2.21 13.63
N LEU A 3 4.71 -1.52 12.49
CA LEU A 3 4.09 -1.94 11.24
C LEU A 3 5.15 -2.44 10.26
N TYR A 4 4.98 -3.67 9.79
CA TYR A 4 5.72 -4.26 8.68
C TYR A 4 4.83 -4.19 7.44
N MET A 5 4.85 -3.04 6.76
CA MET A 5 3.99 -2.82 5.61
C MET A 5 4.60 -3.42 4.35
N VAL A 6 3.93 -4.41 3.79
CA VAL A 6 4.37 -5.15 2.61
C VAL A 6 3.57 -4.70 1.41
N ARG A 7 4.25 -4.27 0.34
CA ARG A 7 3.57 -4.06 -0.94
C ARG A 7 3.28 -5.41 -1.59
N HIS A 8 2.06 -5.59 -2.08
CA HIS A 8 1.64 -6.81 -2.78
C HIS A 8 2.60 -7.22 -3.92
N GLY A 9 2.56 -8.48 -4.34
CA GLY A 9 3.32 -9.00 -5.48
C GLY A 9 2.99 -8.28 -6.80
N PRO A 10 3.89 -8.30 -7.79
CA PRO A 10 3.70 -7.55 -9.04
C PRO A 10 2.45 -8.00 -9.79
N THR A 11 1.69 -7.07 -10.37
CA THR A 11 0.57 -7.39 -11.28
C THR A 11 0.97 -7.31 -12.76
N HIS A 12 2.18 -6.81 -13.04
CA HIS A 12 2.71 -6.47 -14.38
C HIS A 12 1.89 -5.42 -15.15
N ALA A 13 0.91 -4.82 -14.48
CA ALA A 13 0.09 -3.75 -15.00
C ALA A 13 0.94 -2.49 -15.24
N LYS A 14 0.75 -1.84 -16.38
CA LYS A 14 1.42 -0.58 -16.76
C LYS A 14 0.51 0.64 -16.66
N ASN A 15 -0.74 0.40 -16.29
CA ASN A 15 -1.77 1.40 -16.06
C ASN A 15 -1.88 1.70 -14.55
N MET A 16 -2.64 2.73 -14.21
CA MET A 16 -3.09 2.96 -12.85
C MET A 16 -4.02 1.81 -12.45
N VAL A 17 -3.78 1.20 -11.28
CA VAL A 17 -4.60 0.11 -10.76
C VAL A 17 -5.01 0.47 -9.35
N GLY A 18 -6.25 0.91 -9.20
CA GLY A 18 -6.82 1.35 -7.94
C GLY A 18 -7.64 0.24 -7.32
N HIS A 19 -8.95 0.35 -7.45
CA HIS A 19 -9.91 -0.63 -6.94
C HIS A 19 -10.20 -1.76 -7.92
N ALA A 20 -9.75 -1.67 -9.17
CA ALA A 20 -9.75 -2.77 -10.11
C ALA A 20 -9.02 -3.99 -9.51
N ASP A 21 -9.72 -5.10 -9.43
CA ASP A 21 -9.29 -6.26 -8.67
C ASP A 21 -8.58 -7.30 -9.55
N ILE A 22 -7.32 -6.99 -9.89
CA ILE A 22 -6.47 -7.86 -10.72
C ILE A 22 -5.49 -8.67 -9.86
N PRO A 23 -5.14 -9.91 -10.25
CA PRO A 23 -4.24 -10.79 -9.50
C PRO A 23 -2.78 -10.32 -9.55
N ALA A 24 -2.05 -10.63 -8.48
CA ALA A 24 -0.59 -10.59 -8.47
C ALA A 24 -0.01 -11.85 -9.12
N ASP A 25 1.13 -11.71 -9.79
CA ASP A 25 2.02 -12.80 -10.15
C ASP A 25 2.87 -13.18 -8.93
N LEU A 26 2.59 -14.38 -8.41
CA LEU A 26 3.25 -14.96 -7.24
C LEU A 26 4.12 -16.17 -7.63
N SER A 27 4.54 -16.25 -8.89
CA SER A 27 5.35 -17.37 -9.40
C SER A 27 6.77 -17.41 -8.84
N ASP A 28 7.33 -16.27 -8.41
CA ASP A 28 8.62 -16.22 -7.72
C ASP A 28 8.49 -16.65 -6.25
N THR A 29 8.34 -17.96 -6.06
CA THR A 29 8.22 -18.59 -4.74
C THR A 29 9.47 -18.42 -3.88
N ALA A 30 10.65 -18.19 -4.49
CA ALA A 30 11.89 -17.95 -3.76
C ALA A 30 11.87 -16.56 -3.11
N ALA A 31 11.38 -15.53 -3.82
CA ALA A 31 11.19 -14.20 -3.25
C ALA A 31 10.16 -14.21 -2.11
N LEU A 32 9.03 -14.89 -2.30
CA LEU A 32 8.00 -15.02 -1.26
C LEU A 32 8.53 -15.75 -0.01
N LYS A 33 9.35 -16.79 -0.19
CA LYS A 33 10.00 -17.49 0.92
C LYS A 33 10.95 -16.57 1.68
N ARG A 34 11.84 -15.82 1.01
CA ARG A 34 12.75 -14.87 1.67
C ARG A 34 11.99 -13.79 2.43
N LEU A 35 10.94 -13.24 1.82
CA LEU A 35 10.07 -12.26 2.46
C LEU A 35 9.41 -12.85 3.72
N SER A 36 8.84 -14.06 3.63
CA SER A 36 8.23 -14.73 4.79
C SER A 36 9.24 -15.03 5.90
N GLU A 37 10.48 -15.43 5.56
CA GLU A 37 11.55 -15.69 6.53
C GLU A 37 12.08 -14.41 7.21
N TYR A 38 12.03 -13.27 6.53
CA TYR A 38 12.43 -11.98 7.08
C TYR A 38 11.42 -11.38 8.05
N LEU A 39 10.12 -11.58 7.80
CA LEU A 39 9.05 -10.98 8.60
C LEU A 39 9.02 -11.60 10.02
N PRO A 40 8.67 -10.83 11.06
CA PRO A 40 8.59 -11.37 12.42
C PRO A 40 7.35 -12.23 12.63
N ASP A 41 7.28 -12.98 13.72
CA ASP A 41 6.12 -13.80 14.09
C ASP A 41 5.03 -12.97 14.77
N VAL A 42 4.34 -12.13 13.97
CA VAL A 42 3.23 -11.26 14.41
C VAL A 42 2.02 -11.45 13.49
N PRO A 43 0.80 -11.04 13.88
CA PRO A 43 -0.38 -11.22 13.02
C PRO A 43 -0.26 -10.53 11.66
N VAL A 44 -0.84 -11.16 10.65
CA VAL A 44 -0.90 -10.67 9.27
C VAL A 44 -2.30 -10.16 8.99
N ILE A 45 -2.40 -8.97 8.42
CA ILE A 45 -3.64 -8.40 7.84
C ILE A 45 -3.35 -7.96 6.41
N SER A 46 -4.40 -7.89 5.59
CA SER A 46 -4.28 -7.39 4.22
C SER A 46 -5.46 -6.52 3.84
N SER A 47 -5.25 -5.69 2.81
CA SER A 47 -6.33 -5.27 1.93
C SER A 47 -7.11 -6.49 1.42
N ASP A 48 -8.39 -6.29 1.09
CA ASP A 48 -9.24 -7.34 0.52
C ASP A 48 -9.03 -7.56 -0.99
N LEU A 49 -8.53 -6.57 -1.73
CA LEU A 49 -8.11 -6.73 -3.13
C LEU A 49 -7.16 -7.93 -3.32
N VAL A 50 -7.45 -8.75 -4.32
CA VAL A 50 -6.90 -10.10 -4.54
C VAL A 50 -5.38 -10.12 -4.61
N ARG A 51 -4.76 -9.09 -5.22
CA ARG A 51 -3.29 -8.97 -5.27
C ARG A 51 -2.67 -8.91 -3.88
N ALA A 52 -3.30 -8.20 -2.94
CA ALA A 52 -2.79 -8.05 -1.58
C ALA A 52 -3.16 -9.27 -0.71
N SER A 53 -4.41 -9.74 -0.76
CA SER A 53 -4.86 -10.89 0.03
C SER A 53 -4.13 -12.17 -0.36
N ALA A 54 -3.93 -12.44 -1.66
CA ALA A 54 -3.17 -13.60 -2.13
C ALA A 54 -1.68 -13.50 -1.77
N THR A 55 -1.09 -12.30 -1.82
CA THR A 55 0.31 -12.10 -1.38
C THR A 55 0.44 -12.40 0.12
N ALA A 56 -0.52 -11.95 0.92
CA ALA A 56 -0.55 -12.22 2.35
C ALA A 56 -0.71 -13.72 2.65
N ASP A 57 -1.55 -14.44 1.91
CA ASP A 57 -1.69 -15.89 2.05
C ASP A 57 -0.37 -16.60 1.75
N ALA A 58 0.35 -16.17 0.71
CA ALA A 58 1.62 -16.75 0.32
C ALA A 58 2.75 -16.54 1.35
N ILE A 59 2.69 -15.48 2.17
CA ILE A 59 3.72 -15.17 3.17
C ILE A 59 3.31 -15.46 4.61
N GLN A 60 2.04 -15.84 4.85
CA GLN A 60 1.47 -16.00 6.19
C GLN A 60 2.27 -16.94 7.08
N ALA A 61 2.73 -18.07 6.54
CA ALA A 61 3.36 -19.15 7.30
C ALA A 61 2.50 -19.58 8.51
N ASN A 62 3.06 -19.65 9.71
CA ASN A 62 2.33 -20.05 10.94
C ASN A 62 1.69 -18.87 11.68
N ARG A 63 1.77 -17.65 11.11
CA ARG A 63 1.26 -16.43 11.76
C ARG A 63 -0.26 -16.42 11.78
N THR A 64 -0.82 -15.74 12.78
CA THR A 64 -2.27 -15.52 12.87
C THR A 64 -2.73 -14.62 11.72
N ARG A 65 -3.80 -15.01 11.02
CA ARG A 65 -4.42 -14.18 9.96
C ARG A 65 -5.62 -13.43 10.51
N LEU A 66 -5.57 -12.11 10.43
CA LEU A 66 -6.71 -11.23 10.73
C LEU A 66 -7.65 -11.10 9.51
N PRO A 67 -8.94 -10.77 9.71
CA PRO A 67 -9.84 -10.44 8.62
C PRO A 67 -9.29 -9.30 7.75
N HIS A 68 -9.59 -9.33 6.44
CA HIS A 68 -9.19 -8.26 5.54
C HIS A 68 -9.84 -6.92 5.95
N ASP A 69 -9.17 -5.82 5.62
CA ASP A 69 -9.68 -4.47 5.86
C ASP A 69 -9.79 -3.70 4.53
N GLN A 70 -11.00 -3.24 4.21
CA GLN A 70 -11.29 -2.41 3.02
C GLN A 70 -10.66 -1.03 3.11
N GLY A 71 -10.42 -0.49 4.30
CA GLY A 71 -9.71 0.77 4.48
C GLY A 71 -8.22 0.68 4.15
N LEU A 72 -7.68 -0.52 3.89
CA LEU A 72 -6.33 -0.75 3.37
C LEU A 72 -6.27 -0.89 1.84
N ARG A 73 -7.37 -0.69 1.11
CA ARG A 73 -7.36 -0.67 -0.37
C ARG A 73 -6.48 0.45 -0.92
N GLU A 74 -5.94 0.23 -2.13
CA GLU A 74 -5.18 1.24 -2.88
C GLU A 74 -6.02 2.49 -3.12
N ILE A 75 -5.36 3.54 -3.59
CA ILE A 75 -6.03 4.74 -4.11
C ILE A 75 -7.17 4.36 -5.07
N ASP A 76 -8.39 4.82 -4.80
CA ASP A 76 -9.49 4.77 -5.74
C ASP A 76 -9.23 5.75 -6.89
N PHE A 77 -8.75 5.24 -8.02
CA PHE A 77 -8.50 6.04 -9.21
C PHE A 77 -9.78 6.40 -9.98
N GLY A 78 -10.97 5.95 -9.56
CA GLY A 78 -12.24 6.28 -10.20
C GLY A 78 -12.20 6.05 -11.72
N ASP A 79 -12.56 7.07 -12.49
CA ASP A 79 -12.60 7.02 -13.96
C ASP A 79 -11.20 6.88 -14.62
N TRP A 80 -10.11 7.01 -13.84
CA TRP A 80 -8.73 6.78 -14.29
C TRP A 80 -8.25 5.35 -14.04
N ASP A 81 -9.03 4.52 -13.33
CA ASP A 81 -8.64 3.15 -13.05
C ASP A 81 -8.48 2.34 -14.36
N LEU A 82 -7.46 1.50 -14.41
CA LEU A 82 -7.00 0.75 -15.57
C LEU A 82 -6.59 1.59 -16.79
N LYS A 83 -6.52 2.91 -16.69
CA LYS A 83 -5.98 3.77 -17.75
C LYS A 83 -4.51 4.07 -17.54
N ARG A 84 -3.79 4.25 -18.64
CA ARG A 84 -2.44 4.83 -18.65
C ARG A 84 -2.54 6.34 -18.51
N PHE A 85 -1.46 6.95 -18.06
CA PHE A 85 -1.40 8.41 -17.85
C PHE A 85 -1.78 9.20 -19.11
N ASP A 86 -1.31 8.78 -20.28
CA ASP A 86 -1.57 9.41 -21.58
C ASP A 86 -2.93 9.04 -22.21
N GLU A 87 -3.71 8.17 -21.57
CA GLU A 87 -5.08 7.83 -21.97
C GLU A 87 -6.14 8.70 -21.27
N ILE A 88 -5.71 9.52 -20.31
CA ILE A 88 -6.60 10.49 -19.65
C ILE A 88 -6.79 11.70 -20.57
N GLU A 89 -8.04 12.05 -20.87
CA GLU A 89 -8.36 13.16 -21.77
C GLU A 89 -7.88 14.51 -21.20
N ASP A 90 -8.18 14.78 -19.92
CA ASP A 90 -7.74 15.98 -19.22
C ASP A 90 -6.33 15.78 -18.63
N GLN A 91 -5.33 16.03 -19.47
CA GLN A 91 -3.91 15.90 -19.11
C GLN A 91 -3.47 16.90 -18.03
N ASP A 92 -4.08 18.08 -17.96
CA ASP A 92 -3.76 19.06 -16.93
C ASP A 92 -4.28 18.59 -15.57
N HIS A 93 -5.47 18.02 -15.52
CA HIS A 93 -6.04 17.49 -14.28
C HIS A 93 -5.21 16.35 -13.68
N ILE A 94 -4.80 15.35 -14.48
CA ILE A 94 -3.95 14.26 -13.96
C ILE A 94 -2.55 14.74 -13.56
N ARG A 95 -1.97 15.72 -14.27
CA ARG A 95 -0.70 16.33 -13.85
C ARG A 95 -0.84 17.01 -12.50
N GLN A 96 -1.86 17.84 -12.34
CA GLN A 96 -2.13 18.54 -11.09
C GLN A 96 -2.38 17.57 -9.93
N TYR A 97 -3.05 16.45 -10.16
CA TYR A 97 -3.24 15.41 -9.16
C TYR A 97 -1.92 14.87 -8.57
N TRP A 98 -0.93 14.60 -9.42
CA TRP A 98 0.36 14.06 -8.99
C TRP A 98 1.37 15.13 -8.54
N GLU A 99 1.33 16.32 -9.14
CA GLU A 99 2.24 17.42 -8.81
C GLU A 99 1.80 18.18 -7.55
N ASN A 100 0.50 18.23 -7.27
CA ASN A 100 -0.09 18.92 -6.12
C ASN A 100 -0.97 17.97 -5.30
N PRO A 101 -0.40 16.87 -4.75
CA PRO A 101 -1.18 15.91 -3.98
C PRO A 101 -1.81 16.59 -2.76
N GLY A 102 -3.12 16.42 -2.64
CA GLY A 102 -3.90 17.07 -1.60
C GLY A 102 -5.38 16.80 -1.80
N SER A 103 -6.13 17.83 -2.21
CA SER A 103 -7.58 17.76 -2.41
C SER A 103 -8.02 17.40 -3.82
N ILE A 104 -7.12 17.45 -4.81
CA ILE A 104 -7.44 17.07 -6.19
C ILE A 104 -7.71 15.57 -6.23
N ALA A 105 -8.74 15.16 -6.96
CA ALA A 105 -9.16 13.77 -7.08
C ALA A 105 -9.49 13.43 -8.53
N PRO A 106 -9.23 12.19 -8.97
CA PRO A 106 -9.85 11.67 -10.18
C PRO A 106 -11.38 11.78 -10.11
N PRO A 107 -12.07 11.94 -11.24
CA PRO A 107 -13.53 11.81 -11.27
C PRO A 107 -13.97 10.47 -10.67
N ASN A 108 -14.97 10.51 -9.78
CA ASN A 108 -15.49 9.33 -9.06
C ASN A 108 -14.47 8.52 -8.24
N GLY A 109 -13.30 9.08 -7.94
CA GLY A 109 -12.29 8.44 -7.09
C GLY A 109 -11.90 9.32 -5.91
N GLU A 110 -10.70 9.11 -5.37
CA GLU A 110 -10.27 9.73 -4.13
C GLU A 110 -9.06 10.65 -4.27
N SER A 111 -9.09 11.77 -3.55
CA SER A 111 -7.92 12.63 -3.39
C SER A 111 -6.87 12.01 -2.46
N TRP A 112 -5.63 12.49 -2.52
CA TRP A 112 -4.59 12.09 -1.56
C TRP A 112 -5.02 12.28 -0.10
N ASN A 113 -5.68 13.39 0.22
CA ASN A 113 -6.19 13.67 1.57
C ASN A 113 -7.28 12.67 1.99
N ALA A 114 -8.04 12.12 1.05
CA ALA A 114 -9.07 11.13 1.33
C ALA A 114 -8.45 9.76 1.66
N VAL A 115 -7.52 9.28 0.83
CA VAL A 115 -6.79 8.03 1.11
C VAL A 115 -6.01 8.13 2.42
N TYR A 116 -5.32 9.25 2.67
CA TYR A 116 -4.57 9.46 3.91
C TYR A 116 -5.46 9.31 5.15
N ARG A 117 -6.63 9.96 5.16
CA ARG A 117 -7.58 9.86 6.28
C ARG A 117 -8.14 8.45 6.43
N ARG A 118 -8.54 7.81 5.33
CA ARG A 118 -9.10 6.46 5.32
C ARG A 118 -8.11 5.44 5.87
N VAL A 119 -6.89 5.42 5.34
CA VAL A 119 -5.84 4.48 5.77
C VAL A 119 -5.43 4.75 7.21
N THR A 120 -5.26 6.02 7.59
CA THR A 120 -4.92 6.39 8.98
C THR A 120 -5.95 5.87 9.98
N ALA A 121 -7.25 6.02 9.66
CA ALA A 121 -8.32 5.50 10.51
C ALA A 121 -8.27 3.96 10.64
N SER A 122 -8.02 3.24 9.53
CA SER A 122 -7.83 1.78 9.56
C SER A 122 -6.63 1.36 10.41
N ILE A 123 -5.47 1.99 10.21
CA ILE A 123 -4.25 1.68 10.99
C ILE A 123 -4.46 1.97 12.48
N ASP A 124 -5.12 3.08 12.83
CA ASP A 124 -5.40 3.42 14.23
C ASP A 124 -6.37 2.45 14.89
N ALA A 125 -7.37 1.94 14.14
CA ALA A 125 -8.27 0.91 14.64
C ALA A 125 -7.57 -0.44 14.89
N LEU A 126 -6.44 -0.68 14.21
CA LEU A 126 -5.64 -1.92 14.36
C LEU A 126 -4.62 -1.85 15.50
N ARG A 127 -4.36 -0.68 16.09
CA ARG A 127 -3.42 -0.49 17.22
C ARG A 127 -3.56 -1.49 18.37
N PRO A 128 -4.78 -1.91 18.79
CA PRO A 128 -4.94 -2.89 19.87
C PRO A 128 -4.32 -4.27 19.61
N HIS A 129 -4.01 -4.62 18.35
CA HIS A 129 -3.34 -5.87 18.01
C HIS A 129 -1.84 -5.87 18.29
N GLY A 130 -1.24 -4.72 18.62
CA GLY A 130 0.20 -4.58 18.74
C GLY A 130 0.88 -4.60 17.37
N ASP A 131 2.06 -5.22 17.28
CA ASP A 131 2.84 -5.26 16.05
C ASP A 131 2.15 -6.08 14.95
N LEU A 132 2.23 -5.63 13.70
CA LEU A 132 1.46 -6.18 12.59
C LEU A 132 2.25 -6.23 11.29
N ILE A 133 1.98 -7.28 10.50
CA ILE A 133 2.32 -7.32 9.08
C ILE A 133 1.10 -6.87 8.29
N VAL A 134 1.26 -5.83 7.48
CA VAL A 134 0.17 -5.21 6.71
C VAL A 134 0.46 -5.34 5.22
N VAL A 135 -0.21 -6.26 4.54
CA VAL A 135 -0.05 -6.44 3.09
C VAL A 135 -1.03 -5.56 2.33
N CYS A 136 -0.50 -4.57 1.62
CA CYS A 136 -1.29 -3.52 0.98
C CYS A 136 -0.60 -2.98 -0.28
N HIS A 137 -0.74 -1.69 -0.54
CA HIS A 137 -0.46 -1.07 -1.83
C HIS A 137 0.45 0.15 -1.71
N PHE A 138 0.85 0.72 -2.84
CA PHE A 138 1.83 1.79 -2.90
C PHE A 138 1.35 3.06 -2.19
N GLY A 139 0.17 3.56 -2.53
CA GLY A 139 -0.39 4.78 -1.94
C GLY A 139 -0.64 4.62 -0.44
N VAL A 140 -1.12 3.44 -0.04
CA VAL A 140 -1.38 3.08 1.36
C VAL A 140 -0.10 3.18 2.20
N ILE A 141 0.99 2.56 1.74
CA ILE A 141 2.29 2.61 2.43
C ILE A 141 2.81 4.04 2.52
N LEU A 142 2.76 4.79 1.40
CA LEU A 142 3.25 6.16 1.38
C LEU A 142 2.46 7.11 2.29
N THR A 143 1.15 6.92 2.46
CA THR A 143 0.37 7.72 3.42
C THR A 143 0.86 7.51 4.86
N GLN A 144 1.30 6.30 5.19
CA GLN A 144 1.84 6.00 6.52
C GLN A 144 3.29 6.46 6.67
N VAL A 145 4.10 6.40 5.61
CA VAL A 145 5.43 7.05 5.58
C VAL A 145 5.29 8.55 5.79
N GLN A 146 4.37 9.21 5.08
CA GLN A 146 4.06 10.63 5.26
C GLN A 146 3.70 10.93 6.71
N ARG A 147 2.77 10.15 7.30
CA ARG A 147 2.33 10.30 8.68
C ARG A 147 3.48 10.18 9.67
N ALA A 148 4.30 9.14 9.53
CA ALA A 148 5.35 8.82 10.49
C ALA A 148 6.56 9.75 10.40
N LEU A 149 6.89 10.27 9.21
CA LEU A 149 7.97 11.24 9.03
C LEU A 149 7.53 12.70 9.24
N GLY A 150 6.22 12.99 9.27
CA GLY A 150 5.71 14.36 9.37
C GLY A 150 6.04 15.22 8.15
N ILE A 151 6.16 14.61 6.98
CA ILE A 151 6.51 15.27 5.70
C ILE A 151 5.27 15.57 4.86
N SER A 152 5.43 16.34 3.79
CA SER A 152 4.38 16.56 2.80
C SER A 152 4.10 15.30 1.98
N ALA A 153 2.92 15.24 1.37
CA ALA A 153 2.55 14.19 0.43
C ALA A 153 3.51 14.11 -0.78
N TYR A 154 3.96 15.27 -1.27
CA TYR A 154 4.90 15.35 -2.37
C TYR A 154 6.27 14.77 -1.99
N GLU A 155 6.78 15.07 -0.80
CA GLU A 155 8.02 14.47 -0.28
C GLU A 155 7.88 12.95 -0.10
N ALA A 156 6.71 12.48 0.36
CA ALA A 156 6.45 11.05 0.50
C ALA A 156 6.56 10.28 -0.82
N PHE A 157 6.13 10.86 -1.96
CA PHE A 157 6.29 10.23 -3.28
C PHE A 157 7.76 10.01 -3.70
N GLY A 158 8.71 10.71 -3.09
CA GLY A 158 10.14 10.46 -3.32
C GLY A 158 10.63 9.12 -2.77
N HIS A 159 9.84 8.46 -1.92
CA HIS A 159 10.20 7.17 -1.36
C HIS A 159 9.83 6.02 -2.31
N ARG A 160 10.82 5.16 -2.55
CA ARG A 160 10.64 3.97 -3.38
C ARG A 160 10.01 2.84 -2.56
N ILE A 161 8.89 2.31 -3.03
CA ILE A 161 8.19 1.15 -2.43
C ILE A 161 7.99 0.09 -3.52
N ASP A 162 8.93 -0.84 -3.66
CA ASP A 162 8.85 -1.89 -4.68
C ASP A 162 7.84 -2.99 -4.31
N ASN A 163 7.34 -3.75 -5.28
CA ASN A 163 6.54 -4.95 -4.98
C ASN A 163 7.36 -5.93 -4.11
N LEU A 164 6.70 -6.56 -3.14
CA LEU A 164 7.31 -7.44 -2.12
C LEU A 164 8.33 -6.76 -1.18
N SER A 165 8.51 -5.43 -1.25
CA SER A 165 9.33 -4.70 -0.27
C SER A 165 8.62 -4.58 1.09
N VAL A 166 9.39 -4.32 2.15
CA VAL A 166 8.90 -4.12 3.52
C VAL A 166 9.27 -2.73 4.00
N THR A 167 8.26 -1.92 4.31
CA THR A 167 8.43 -0.64 4.98
C THR A 167 8.17 -0.82 6.47
N HIS A 168 9.19 -0.53 7.28
CA HIS A 168 9.14 -0.65 8.73
C HIS A 168 8.81 0.71 9.34
N ILE A 169 7.67 0.79 10.03
CA ILE A 169 7.23 2.01 10.73
C ILE A 169 7.07 1.66 12.20
N ASP A 170 7.83 2.34 13.05
CA ASP A 170 7.78 2.21 14.50
C ASP A 170 7.25 3.53 15.09
N ASP A 171 6.37 3.46 16.08
CA ASP A 171 5.90 4.66 16.80
C ASP A 171 7.04 5.33 17.60
N GLU A 172 8.11 4.59 17.96
CA GLU A 172 9.22 5.09 18.79
C GLU A 172 10.48 5.47 18.00
N ALA A 173 10.53 5.19 16.70
CA ALA A 173 11.71 5.44 15.85
C ALA A 173 11.33 5.98 14.47
N ALA A 174 12.30 6.61 13.79
CA ALA A 174 12.09 7.05 12.42
C ALA A 174 11.83 5.83 11.49
N PRO A 175 10.86 5.92 10.55
CA PRO A 175 10.61 4.89 9.56
C PRO A 175 11.86 4.44 8.81
N VAL A 176 12.05 3.13 8.69
CA VAL A 176 13.12 2.52 7.90
C VAL A 176 12.48 1.79 6.72
N ILE A 177 12.82 2.19 5.50
CA ILE A 177 12.40 1.49 4.30
C ILE A 177 13.47 0.45 3.97
N ASN A 178 13.12 -0.83 4.09
CA ASN A 178 13.99 -1.92 3.70
C ASN A 178 13.57 -2.45 2.33
N PHE A 179 14.46 -2.31 1.35
CA PHE A 179 14.29 -2.92 0.04
C PHE A 179 14.57 -4.42 0.19
N CYS A 180 13.49 -5.20 0.09
CA CYS A 180 13.40 -6.67 0.16
C CYS A 180 14.73 -7.44 0.36
N PRO A 181 14.88 -8.21 1.45
CA PRO A 181 15.98 -9.18 1.60
C PRO A 181 15.88 -10.41 0.68
#